data_AF-A0A6J3PU21-F1
#
_entry.id   AF-A0A6J3PU21-F1
#
_cell.length_a   1.000
_cell.length_b   1.000
_cell.length_c   1.000
_cell.angle_alpha   90.00
_cell.angle_beta   90.00
_cell.angle_gamma   90.00
#
_symmetry.space_group_name_H-M   'P 1'
#
loop_
_entity.id
_entity.type
_entity.pdbx_description
1 polymer ?
#
loop_
_entity_poly.entity_id
_entity_poly.type
_entity_poly.pdbx_seq_one_letter_code
_entity_poly.pdbx_strand_id
1 'polypeptide(L)'
;MAPTKKGGEKKGRFTINEVVTREYTINIHRCFHGMGFKEHASRALREIRKFAMKETGTPDVHIDARLNKAIWAKGIRNVPYRIHGPLSRKYDDDEDTPNKL
;
A
#
# COMPACT_ATOMS: atom_id res chain seq x y z
N MET A 1 -34.71 -35.50 0.91
CA MET A 1 -34.75 -34.32 1.82
C MET A 1 -33.58 -33.42 1.47
N ALA A 2 -33.83 -32.22 0.98
CA ALA A 2 -32.79 -31.23 0.73
C ALA A 2 -32.51 -30.44 2.03
N PRO A 3 -31.26 -30.22 2.45
CA PRO A 3 -30.99 -29.36 3.57
C PRO A 3 -31.20 -27.89 3.18
N THR A 4 -32.07 -27.23 3.95
CA THR A 4 -32.43 -25.81 3.86
C THR A 4 -31.37 -24.90 4.51
N LYS A 5 -31.33 -23.65 4.03
CA LYS A 5 -30.44 -22.53 4.39
C LYS A 5 -30.03 -22.44 5.87
N LYS A 6 -28.75 -22.15 6.11
CA LYS A 6 -28.32 -21.20 7.13
C LYS A 6 -27.53 -20.08 6.48
N GLY A 7 -28.23 -19.00 6.14
CA GLY A 7 -27.61 -17.70 5.91
C GLY A 7 -26.99 -17.25 7.22
N GLY A 8 -25.68 -17.43 7.36
CA GLY A 8 -24.93 -16.81 8.43
C GLY A 8 -24.84 -15.32 8.13
N GLU A 9 -25.66 -14.51 8.78
CA GLU A 9 -25.40 -13.09 8.93
C GLU A 9 -24.01 -12.94 9.56
N LYS A 10 -23.03 -12.59 8.72
CA LYS A 10 -21.72 -12.20 9.18
C LYS A 10 -21.91 -10.87 9.88
N LYS A 11 -21.92 -10.92 11.22
CA LYS A 11 -21.90 -9.76 12.13
C LYS A 11 -21.09 -8.63 11.50
N GLY A 12 -21.75 -7.48 11.33
CA GLY A 12 -21.22 -6.32 10.62
C GLY A 12 -19.78 -6.02 11.02
N ARG A 13 -18.87 -6.16 10.05
CA ARG A 13 -17.54 -5.61 10.17
C ARG A 13 -17.73 -4.10 10.14
N PHE A 14 -17.53 -3.43 11.27
CA PHE A 14 -17.72 -1.98 11.37
C PHE A 14 -16.90 -1.27 10.26
N THR A 15 -17.61 -0.54 9.40
CA THR A 15 -17.14 0.19 8.20
C THR A 15 -16.13 1.30 8.50
N ILE A 16 -15.96 1.66 9.77
CA ILE A 16 -15.04 2.72 10.22
C ILE A 16 -13.57 2.37 9.93
N ASN A 17 -13.22 1.07 9.89
CA ASN A 17 -11.86 0.63 9.56
C ASN A 17 -11.64 0.39 8.06
N GLU A 18 -12.66 0.56 7.22
CA GLU A 18 -12.55 0.29 5.79
C GLU A 18 -11.94 1.49 5.04
N VAL A 19 -12.33 2.72 5.38
CA VAL A 19 -11.71 3.95 4.86
C VAL A 19 -10.85 4.56 5.93
N VAL A 20 -9.54 4.53 5.72
CA VAL A 20 -8.55 4.98 6.71
C VAL A 20 -7.53 5.84 6.00
N THR A 21 -7.31 7.04 6.51
CA THR A 21 -6.18 7.89 6.12
C THR A 21 -5.27 8.06 7.33
N ARG A 22 -3.99 7.70 7.18
CA ARG A 22 -2.98 7.82 8.23
C ARG A 22 -1.71 8.39 7.65
N GLU A 23 -1.02 9.22 8.43
CA GLU A 23 0.30 9.71 8.08
C GLU A 23 1.36 8.77 8.62
N TYR A 24 2.27 8.33 7.74
CA TYR A 24 3.37 7.45 8.11
C TYR A 24 4.71 8.03 7.70
N THR A 25 5.72 7.80 8.54
CA THR A 25 7.12 7.95 8.15
C THR A 25 7.69 6.57 7.82
N ILE A 26 8.01 6.34 6.56
CA ILE A 26 8.60 5.08 6.09
C ILE A 26 10.13 5.21 6.13
N ASN A 27 10.80 4.28 6.81
CA ASN A 27 12.26 4.19 6.83
C ASN A 27 12.76 3.31 5.68
N ILE A 28 13.30 3.95 4.64
CA ILE A 28 13.76 3.29 3.42
C ILE A 28 15.26 2.97 3.48
N HIS A 29 16.01 3.62 4.37
CA HIS A 29 17.45 3.38 4.53
C HIS A 29 17.78 1.91 4.81
N ARG A 30 16.95 1.24 5.62
CA ARG A 30 17.14 -0.17 5.96
C ARG A 30 16.98 -1.10 4.75
N CYS A 31 16.28 -0.66 3.71
CA CYS A 31 16.00 -1.45 2.52
C CYS A 31 17.20 -1.54 1.57
N PHE A 32 18.16 -0.61 1.68
CA PHE A 32 19.31 -0.51 0.77
C PHE A 32 20.54 -1.32 1.21
N HIS A 33 20.52 -1.85 2.42
CA HIS A 33 21.68 -2.55 2.96
C HIS A 33 21.98 -3.81 2.14
N GLY A 34 23.18 -3.87 1.54
CA GLY A 34 23.65 -5.02 0.75
C GLY A 34 23.13 -5.13 -0.68
N MET A 35 22.48 -4.10 -1.23
CA MET A 35 22.01 -4.10 -2.63
C MET A 35 22.92 -3.29 -3.57
N GLY A 36 22.83 -3.58 -4.86
CA GLY A 36 23.50 -2.81 -5.90
C GLY A 36 22.89 -1.43 -6.10
N PHE A 37 23.72 -0.43 -6.36
CA PHE A 37 23.28 0.98 -6.52
C PHE A 37 22.26 1.20 -7.64
N LYS A 38 22.26 0.35 -8.68
CA LYS A 38 21.30 0.41 -9.79
C LYS A 38 19.90 -0.06 -9.41
N GLU A 39 19.72 -0.66 -8.23
CA GLU A 39 18.43 -1.21 -7.81
C GLU A 39 17.76 -0.42 -6.69
N HIS A 40 18.43 0.61 -6.15
CA HIS A 40 17.96 1.36 -4.99
C HIS A 40 16.57 1.98 -5.23
N ALA A 41 16.40 2.88 -6.20
CA ALA A 41 15.09 3.53 -6.43
C ALA A 41 13.97 2.51 -6.74
N SER A 42 14.26 1.50 -7.55
CA SER A 42 13.32 0.42 -7.88
C SER A 42 12.94 -0.40 -6.63
N ARG A 43 13.88 -0.67 -5.72
CA ARG A 43 13.59 -1.36 -4.47
C ARG A 43 12.80 -0.48 -3.51
N ALA A 44 13.10 0.80 -3.43
CA ALA A 44 12.37 1.74 -2.59
C ALA A 44 10.87 1.71 -2.91
N LEU A 45 10.51 1.74 -4.19
CA LEU A 45 9.13 1.62 -4.64
C LEU A 45 8.50 0.28 -4.24
N ARG A 46 9.23 -0.83 -4.41
CA ARG A 46 8.74 -2.16 -4.00
C ARG A 46 8.50 -2.23 -2.49
N GLU A 47 9.38 -1.66 -1.68
CA GLU A 47 9.21 -1.67 -0.23
C GLU A 47 8.08 -0.75 0.23
N ILE A 48 7.91 0.43 -0.40
CA ILE A 48 6.77 1.30 -0.12
C ILE A 48 5.47 0.58 -0.44
N ARG A 49 5.40 -0.13 -1.58
CA ARG A 49 4.23 -0.95 -1.93
C ARG A 49 3.97 -2.05 -0.90
N LYS A 50 5.02 -2.75 -0.47
CA LYS A 50 4.93 -3.80 0.56
C LYS A 50 4.48 -3.25 1.91
N PHE A 51 4.97 -2.07 2.29
CA PHE A 51 4.56 -1.37 3.51
C PHE A 51 3.08 -1.00 3.46
N ALA A 52 2.63 -0.41 2.35
CA ALA A 52 1.23 -0.07 2.14
C ALA A 52 0.33 -1.32 2.22
N MET A 53 0.66 -2.38 1.48
CA MET A 53 -0.08 -3.66 1.49
C MET A 53 -0.18 -4.26 2.90
N LYS A 54 0.87 -4.12 3.71
CA LYS A 54 0.89 -4.62 5.10
C LYS A 54 -0.02 -3.81 6.02
N GLU A 55 -0.02 -2.48 5.90
CA GLU A 55 -0.80 -1.58 6.77
C GLU A 55 -2.29 -1.53 6.38
N THR A 56 -2.61 -1.51 5.08
CA THR A 56 -4.00 -1.47 4.60
C THR A 56 -4.62 -2.86 4.46
N GLY A 57 -3.80 -3.90 4.27
CA GLY A 57 -4.29 -5.24 3.96
C GLY A 57 -4.94 -5.34 2.59
N THR A 58 -4.73 -4.37 1.71
CA THR A 58 -5.23 -4.36 0.33
C THR A 58 -4.13 -4.84 -0.62
N PRO A 59 -4.43 -5.77 -1.55
CA PRO A 59 -3.46 -6.22 -2.55
C PRO A 59 -3.16 -5.14 -3.60
N ASP A 60 -4.14 -4.28 -3.86
CA ASP A 60 -3.98 -3.18 -4.79
C ASP A 60 -3.48 -1.91 -4.08
N VAL A 61 -2.45 -1.30 -4.68
CA VAL A 61 -1.72 -0.17 -4.11
C VAL A 61 -1.28 0.75 -5.23
N HIS A 62 -1.90 1.93 -5.26
CA HIS A 62 -1.57 3.01 -6.17
C HIS A 62 -0.55 3.97 -5.54
N ILE A 63 0.56 4.21 -6.24
CA ILE A 63 1.61 5.15 -5.83
C ILE A 63 1.44 6.44 -6.64
N ASP A 64 1.31 7.58 -5.96
CA ASP A 64 1.23 8.88 -6.62
C ASP A 64 2.51 9.17 -7.43
N ALA A 65 2.34 9.70 -8.64
CA ALA A 65 3.42 10.18 -9.49
C ALA A 65 4.29 11.23 -8.79
N ARG A 66 3.75 12.05 -7.87
CA ARG A 66 4.54 13.01 -7.09
C ARG A 66 5.51 12.32 -6.14
N LEU A 67 5.03 11.28 -5.45
CA LEU A 67 5.87 10.45 -4.59
C LEU A 67 6.95 9.74 -5.41
N ASN A 68 6.59 9.20 -6.58
CA ASN A 68 7.56 8.61 -7.50
C ASN A 68 8.64 9.62 -7.91
N LYS A 69 8.26 10.82 -8.36
CA LYS A 69 9.23 11.88 -8.70
C LYS A 69 10.16 12.22 -7.53
N ALA A 70 9.65 12.29 -6.30
CA ALA A 70 10.46 12.56 -5.11
C ALA A 70 11.49 11.44 -4.82
N ILE A 71 11.11 10.19 -5.03
CA ILE A 71 12.01 9.02 -4.89
C ILE A 71 13.15 9.08 -5.92
N TRP A 72 12.82 9.44 -7.17
CA TRP A 72 13.76 9.49 -8.29
C TRP A 72 14.50 10.83 -8.43
N ALA A 73 14.19 11.84 -7.62
CA ALA A 73 14.71 13.21 -7.76
C ALA A 73 16.24 13.31 -7.74
N LYS A 74 16.91 12.44 -7.00
CA LYS A 74 18.39 12.38 -6.88
C LYS A 74 19.00 11.25 -7.72
N GLY A 75 18.24 10.69 -8.66
CA GLY A 75 18.62 9.56 -9.49
C GLY A 75 18.49 8.21 -8.78
N ILE A 76 19.02 7.17 -9.43
CA ILE A 76 18.76 5.78 -9.03
C ILE A 76 19.43 5.37 -7.71
N ARG A 77 20.59 5.97 -7.38
CA ARG A 77 21.44 5.59 -6.24
C ARG A 77 21.03 6.28 -4.94
N ASN A 78 20.70 7.57 -5.01
CA ASN A 78 20.61 8.45 -3.85
C ASN A 78 19.15 8.68 -3.41
N VAL A 79 18.44 7.60 -3.08
CA VAL A 79 17.05 7.69 -2.63
C VAL A 79 16.96 8.32 -1.23
N PRO A 80 15.92 9.12 -0.93
CA PRO A 80 15.67 9.61 0.43
C PRO A 80 15.59 8.48 1.46
N TYR A 81 16.23 8.68 2.62
CA TYR A 81 16.29 7.68 3.68
C TYR A 81 14.99 7.50 4.44
N ARG A 82 14.20 8.57 4.55
CA ARG A 82 12.87 8.56 5.17
C ARG A 82 11.92 9.33 4.27
N ILE A 83 10.73 8.79 4.08
CA ILE A 83 9.65 9.46 3.35
C ILE A 83 8.45 9.57 4.29
N HIS A 84 7.95 10.79 4.43
CA HIS A 84 6.72 11.07 5.12
C HIS A 84 5.60 11.24 4.08
N GLY A 85 4.47 10.59 4.30
CA GLY A 85 3.32 10.75 3.43
C GLY A 85 2.05 10.15 3.99
N PRO A 86 0.88 10.63 3.52
CA PRO A 86 -0.39 10.02 3.83
C PRO A 86 -0.53 8.69 3.08
N LEU A 87 -1.01 7.67 3.78
CA LEU A 87 -1.51 6.43 3.23
C LEU A 87 -3.03 6.41 3.41
N SER A 88 -3.76 6.44 2.30
CA SER A 88 -5.21 6.38 2.30
C SER A 88 -5.68 5.06 1.69
N ARG A 89 -6.50 4.32 2.44
CA ARG A 89 -7.34 3.25 1.90
C ARG A 89 -8.68 3.84 1.48
N LYS A 90 -9.09 3.61 0.24
CA LYS A 90 -10.31 4.18 -0.37
C LYS A 90 -11.11 3.05 -1.03
N TYR A 91 -12.41 3.23 -1.21
CA TYR A 91 -13.16 2.31 -2.05
C TYR A 91 -12.79 2.52 -3.51
N ASP A 92 -12.81 1.42 -4.25
CA ASP A 92 -12.73 1.43 -5.70
C ASP A 92 -14.16 1.59 -6.25
N ASP A 93 -14.34 2.54 -7.17
CA ASP A 93 -15.64 2.85 -7.78
C ASP A 93 -15.94 1.93 -8.99
N ASP A 94 -14.96 1.15 -9.47
CA ASP A 94 -15.13 0.24 -10.61
C ASP A 94 -15.75 -1.10 -10.18
N GLU A 95 -16.98 -1.34 -10.64
CA GLU A 95 -17.82 -2.51 -10.31
C GLU A 95 -17.22 -3.88 -10.71
N ASP A 96 -16.21 -3.92 -11.59
CA ASP A 96 -15.60 -5.14 -12.13
C ASP A 96 -14.32 -5.57 -11.38
N THR A 97 -13.93 -4.85 -10.32
CA THR A 97 -12.75 -5.21 -9.53
C THR A 97 -13.10 -6.28 -8.47
N PRO A 98 -12.30 -7.37 -8.37
CA PRO A 98 -12.56 -8.43 -7.38
C PRO A 98 -12.34 -7.95 -5.94
N ASN A 99 -11.70 -6.80 -5.76
CA ASN A 99 -11.37 -6.23 -4.48
C ASN A 99 -11.82 -4.76 -4.44
N LYS A 100 -12.96 -4.52 -3.77
CA LYS A 100 -13.63 -3.20 -3.72
C LYS A 100 -12.92 -2.12 -2.88
N LEU A 101 -11.68 -2.38 -2.42
CA LEU A 101 -10.94 -1.60 -1.40
C LEU A 101 -9.46 -1.42 -1.72
#